data_AF-A0A380L4E3-F1
#
_entry.id   AF-A0A380L4E3-F1
#
_cell.length_a   1.000
_cell.length_b   1.000
_cell.length_c   1.000
_cell.angle_alpha   90.00
_cell.angle_beta   90.00
_cell.angle_gamma   90.00
#
_symmetry.space_group_name_H-M   'P 1'
#
loop_
_entity.id
_entity.type
_entity.pdbx_description
1 polymer ?
#
loop_
_entity_poly.entity_id
_entity_poly.type
_entity_poly.pdbx_seq_one_letter_code
_entity_poly.pdbx_strand_id
1 'polypeptide(L)'
;MSDEEKLLERLTAYLSDDQKHTLRIYGHGASGKSTFARKLQLILVEERANLLATDPYVIVGEYRDLLSSKDFPHQKVTACLPAVHELK
;
A
#
# COMPACT_ATOMS: atom_id res chain seq x y z
N MET A 1 4.76 -2.21 -25.00
CA MET A 1 4.10 -2.17 -23.68
C MET A 1 4.83 -3.07 -22.70
N SER A 2 5.18 -2.50 -21.55
CA SER A 2 5.66 -3.19 -20.36
C SER A 2 4.57 -4.10 -19.77
N ASP A 3 4.97 -5.05 -18.92
CA ASP A 3 4.02 -5.95 -18.27
C ASP A 3 3.13 -5.23 -17.25
N GLU A 4 3.62 -4.14 -16.65
CA GLU A 4 2.82 -3.26 -15.79
C GLU A 4 1.66 -2.61 -16.56
N GLU A 5 1.92 -2.08 -17.75
CA GLU A 5 0.90 -1.46 -18.61
C GLU A 5 -0.18 -2.47 -19.02
N LYS A 6 0.23 -3.69 -19.43
CA LYS A 6 -0.72 -4.77 -19.76
C LYS A 6 -1.60 -5.14 -18.57
N LEU A 7 -1.03 -5.14 -17.36
CA LEU A 7 -1.79 -5.43 -16.15
C LEU A 7 -2.80 -4.31 -15.83
N LEU A 8 -2.39 -3.05 -15.95
CA LEU A 8 -3.27 -1.90 -15.76
C LEU A 8 -4.47 -1.93 -16.73
N GLU A 9 -4.24 -2.22 -18.00
CA GLU A 9 -5.32 -2.34 -18.99
C GLU A 9 -6.30 -3.47 -18.63
N ARG A 10 -5.79 -4.64 -18.28
CA ARG A 10 -6.63 -5.78 -17.88
C ARG A 10 -7.46 -5.50 -16.63
N LEU A 11 -6.85 -4.87 -15.62
CA LEU A 11 -7.55 -4.48 -14.40
C LEU A 11 -8.60 -3.40 -14.68
N THR A 12 -8.29 -2.42 -15.51
CA THR A 12 -9.24 -1.36 -15.89
C THR A 12 -10.44 -1.96 -16.62
N ALA A 13 -10.21 -2.88 -17.55
CA ALA A 13 -11.28 -3.58 -18.24
C ALA A 13 -12.14 -4.43 -17.28
N TYR A 14 -11.50 -5.15 -16.34
CA TYR A 14 -12.20 -5.95 -15.32
C TYR A 14 -13.06 -5.10 -14.37
N LEU A 15 -12.57 -3.91 -14.00
CA LEU A 15 -13.22 -3.00 -13.05
C LEU A 15 -14.22 -2.02 -13.72
N SER A 16 -14.49 -2.18 -15.02
CA SER A 16 -15.33 -1.26 -15.79
C SER A 16 -16.82 -1.59 -15.74
N ASP A 17 -17.21 -2.68 -15.06
CA ASP A 17 -18.61 -2.98 -14.79
C ASP A 17 -19.20 -2.06 -13.71
N ASP A 18 -20.53 -2.07 -13.56
CA ASP A 18 -21.23 -1.27 -12.54
C ASP A 18 -21.29 -1.97 -11.16
N GLN A 19 -20.42 -2.96 -10.90
CA GLN A 19 -20.35 -3.67 -9.63
C GLN A 19 -19.32 -3.05 -8.68
N LYS A 20 -19.47 -3.34 -7.38
CA LYS A 20 -18.49 -2.93 -6.36
C LYS A 20 -17.37 -3.95 -6.29
N HIS A 21 -16.15 -3.50 -6.54
CA HIS A 21 -14.94 -4.32 -6.45
C HIS A 21 -14.07 -3.90 -5.25
N THR A 22 -13.27 -4.83 -4.76
CA THR A 22 -12.20 -4.55 -3.78
C THR A 22 -10.93 -5.23 -4.25
N LEU A 23 -9.90 -4.43 -4.55
CA LEU A 23 -8.59 -4.92 -4.97
C LEU A 23 -7.57 -4.69 -3.85
N ARG A 24 -6.93 -5.77 -3.39
CA ARG A 24 -5.84 -5.70 -2.41
C ARG A 24 -4.50 -5.89 -3.12
N ILE A 25 -3.61 -4.90 -2.98
CA ILE A 25 -2.25 -4.94 -3.54
C ILE A 25 -1.27 -5.22 -2.39
N TYR A 26 -0.56 -6.35 -2.46
CA TYR A 26 0.41 -6.79 -1.45
C TYR A 26 1.81 -6.99 -2.07
N GLY A 27 2.85 -7.02 -1.23
CA GLY A 27 4.24 -7.07 -1.68
C GLY A 27 5.20 -6.45 -0.67
N HIS A 28 6.51 -6.64 -0.88
CA HIS A 28 7.56 -6.16 0.01
C HIS A 28 7.63 -4.64 0.13
N GLY A 29 8.28 -4.14 1.18
CA GLY A 29 8.62 -2.72 1.30
C GLY A 29 9.34 -2.22 0.05
N ALA A 30 9.05 -0.98 -0.37
CA ALA A 30 9.61 -0.36 -1.58
C ALA A 30 9.36 -1.10 -2.92
N SER A 31 8.47 -2.10 -2.97
CA SER A 31 8.17 -2.84 -4.21
C SER A 31 7.28 -2.09 -5.21
N GLY A 32 7.01 -0.80 -5.00
CA GLY A 32 6.18 0.01 -5.90
C GLY A 32 4.66 -0.13 -5.74
N LYS A 33 4.15 -0.81 -4.70
CA LYS A 33 2.70 -1.01 -4.47
C LYS A 33 1.90 0.30 -4.51
N SER A 34 2.33 1.30 -3.76
CA SER A 34 1.63 2.59 -3.65
C SER A 34 1.65 3.33 -4.99
N THR A 35 2.77 3.24 -5.72
CA THR A 35 2.90 3.80 -7.06
C THR A 35 1.93 3.14 -8.04
N PHE A 36 1.87 1.81 -8.05
CA PHE A 36 0.95 1.06 -8.91
C PHE A 36 -0.51 1.33 -8.57
N ALA A 37 -0.87 1.31 -7.27
CA ALA A 37 -2.22 1.60 -6.81
C ALA A 37 -2.69 3.00 -7.21
N ARG A 38 -1.78 4.00 -7.11
CA ARG A 38 -2.06 5.37 -7.54
C ARG A 38 -2.26 5.49 -9.04
N LYS A 39 -1.43 4.81 -9.85
CA LYS A 39 -1.61 4.78 -11.31
C LYS A 39 -2.97 4.19 -11.70
N LEU A 40 -3.35 3.06 -11.10
CA LEU A 40 -4.64 2.42 -11.34
C LEU A 40 -5.81 3.34 -10.95
N GLN A 41 -5.73 3.99 -9.78
CA GLN A 41 -6.75 4.94 -9.35
C GLN A 41 -6.93 6.12 -10.33
N LEU A 42 -5.83 6.68 -10.84
CA LEU A 42 -5.88 7.77 -11.82
C LEU A 42 -6.56 7.36 -13.13
N ILE A 43 -6.36 6.11 -13.57
CA ILE A 43 -7.00 5.57 -14.79
C ILE A 43 -8.51 5.37 -14.57
N LEU A 44 -8.92 4.90 -13.39
CA LEU A 44 -10.34 4.65 -13.06
C LEU A 44 -11.14 5.93 -12.79
N VAL A 45 -10.50 7.11 -12.79
CA VAL A 45 -11.00 8.41 -12.30
C VAL A 45 -11.15 8.41 -10.78
N GLU A 46 -10.58 9.41 -10.09
CA GLU A 46 -10.54 9.47 -8.62
C GLU A 46 -11.91 9.38 -7.95
N GLU A 47 -12.96 9.91 -8.60
CA GLU A 47 -14.34 9.92 -8.10
C GLU A 47 -14.99 8.53 -8.09
N ARG A 48 -14.47 7.58 -8.88
CA ARG A 48 -14.99 6.19 -8.96
C ARG A 48 -14.22 5.20 -8.09
N ALA A 49 -13.02 5.56 -7.61
CA ALA A 49 -12.12 4.64 -6.94
C ALA A 49 -11.52 5.21 -5.64
N ASN A 50 -11.88 4.59 -4.52
CA ASN A 50 -11.29 4.87 -3.22
C ASN A 50 -9.97 4.11 -3.06
N LEU A 51 -8.91 4.82 -2.63
CA LEU A 51 -7.62 4.22 -2.30
C LEU A 51 -7.43 4.21 -0.78
N LEU A 52 -7.37 3.01 -0.19
CA LEU A 52 -7.08 2.81 1.24
C LEU A 52 -5.66 2.27 1.43
N ALA A 53 -4.78 3.06 2.04
CA ALA A 53 -3.48 2.58 2.49
C ALA A 53 -3.67 1.70 3.74
N THR A 54 -3.11 0.48 3.72
CA THR A 54 -3.26 -0.50 4.82
C THR A 54 -2.01 -0.57 5.70
N ASP A 55 -1.01 0.27 5.47
CA ASP A 55 0.17 0.34 6.32
C ASP A 55 -0.23 0.90 7.70
N PRO A 56 -0.14 0.10 8.79
CA PRO A 56 -0.67 0.47 10.10
C PRO A 56 0.13 1.60 10.79
N TYR A 57 1.19 2.12 10.16
CA TYR A 57 2.13 3.05 10.79
C TYR A 57 2.55 4.22 9.89
N VAL A 58 1.65 4.74 9.05
CA VAL A 58 1.84 6.10 8.50
C VAL A 58 1.39 7.12 9.55
N ILE A 59 2.05 7.09 10.72
CA ILE A 59 2.03 8.26 11.57
C ILE A 59 3.04 9.24 10.97
N VAL A 60 2.65 10.51 10.88
CA VAL A 60 3.53 11.59 10.39
C VAL A 60 4.88 11.48 11.10
N GLY A 61 5.99 11.75 10.40
CA GLY A 61 7.35 11.51 10.92
C GLY A 61 7.58 12.04 12.34
N GLU A 62 6.96 13.16 12.69
CA GLU A 62 6.97 13.75 14.03
C GLU A 62 6.43 12.81 15.12
N TYR A 63 5.34 12.09 14.86
CA TYR A 63 4.79 11.11 15.79
C TYR A 63 5.56 9.79 15.78
N ARG A 64 6.25 9.48 14.68
CA ARG A 64 7.09 8.28 14.58
C ARG A 64 8.32 8.38 15.49
N ASP A 65 8.87 9.58 15.67
CA ASP A 65 9.96 9.81 16.62
C ASP A 65 9.49 9.74 18.09
N LEU A 66 8.17 9.76 18.34
CA LEU A 66 7.58 9.50 19.67
C LEU A 66 7.39 7.99 19.96
N LEU A 67 7.64 7.12 18.99
CA LEU A 67 7.48 5.68 19.13
C LEU A 67 8.83 4.98 19.29
N SER A 68 8.97 4.22 20.37
CA SER A 68 10.07 3.29 20.59
C SER A 68 9.54 1.86 20.66
N SER A 69 10.23 0.91 20.03
CA SER A 69 9.94 -0.51 20.26
C SER A 69 10.22 -0.87 21.72
N LYS A 70 9.28 -1.56 22.37
CA LYS A 70 9.43 -1.97 23.78
C LYS A 70 10.63 -2.91 23.96
N ASP A 71 10.79 -3.85 23.03
CA ASP A 71 11.84 -4.86 23.09
C ASP A 71 13.17 -4.34 22.50
N PHE A 72 13.11 -3.30 21.67
CA PHE A 72 14.26 -2.70 21.00
C PHE A 72 14.24 -1.16 21.07
N PRO A 73 14.40 -0.55 22.26
CA PRO A 73 14.15 0.88 22.49
C PRO A 73 15.11 1.82 21.72
N HIS A 74 16.27 1.32 21.30
CA HIS A 74 17.25 2.07 20.51
C HIS A 74 17.01 1.99 19.00
N GLN A 75 16.06 1.17 18.56
CA GLN A 75 15.78 0.97 17.14
C GLN A 75 14.58 1.83 16.74
N LYS A 76 14.73 2.63 15.68
CA LYS A 76 13.61 3.39 15.11
C LYS A 76 12.52 2.41 14.67
N VAL A 77 11.28 2.67 15.08
CA VAL A 77 10.13 1.94 14.56
C VAL A 77 10.09 2.18 13.06
N THR A 78 10.21 1.12 12.26
CA THR A 78 10.03 1.20 10.81
C THR A 78 8.84 0.36 10.41
N ALA A 79 8.12 0.76 9.36
CA ALA A 79 6.99 0.00 8.83
C ALA A 79 7.36 -1.46 8.51
N CYS A 80 8.65 -1.73 8.31
CA CYS A 80 9.17 -3.05 7.99
C CYS A 80 9.90 -3.73 9.17
N LEU A 81 9.75 -3.28 10.42
CA LEU A 81 10.53 -3.83 11.54
C LEU A 81 10.30 -5.36 11.64
N PRO A 82 11.26 -6.22 11.22
CA PRO A 82 10.98 -7.64 11.03
C PRO A 82 10.68 -8.34 12.37
N ALA A 83 11.28 -7.84 13.46
CA ALA A 83 11.13 -8.34 14.81
C ALA A 83 9.69 -8.25 15.37
N VAL A 84 8.78 -7.51 14.73
CA VAL A 84 7.36 -7.41 15.12
C VAL A 84 6.44 -8.24 14.22
N HIS A 85 6.98 -8.79 13.11
CA HIS A 85 6.23 -9.66 12.20
C HIS A 85 6.23 -11.13 12.66
N GLU A 86 7.16 -11.52 13.53
CA GLU A 86 7.13 -12.82 14.21
C GLU A 86 6.24 -12.74 15.46
N LEU A 87 4.92 -12.68 15.23
CA LEU A 87 3.97 -13.09 16.27
C LEU A 87 4.18 -14.59 16.49
N LYS A 88 4.65 -14.96 17.69
CA LYS A 88 4.60 -16.35 18.16
C LYS A 88 3.17 -16.82 18.36
#